data_AF-A0A960I9C0-F1
#
_entry.id   AF-A0A960I9C0-F1
#
_cell.length_a   1.000
_cell.length_b   1.000
_cell.length_c   1.000
_cell.angle_alpha   90.00
_cell.angle_beta   90.00
_cell.angle_gamma   90.00
#
_symmetry.space_group_name_H-M   'P 1'
#
loop_
_entity.id
_entity.type
_entity.pdbx_description
1 polymer ?
#
loop_
_entity_poly.entity_id
_entity_poly.type
_entity_poly.pdbx_seq_one_letter_code
_entity_poly.pdbx_strand_id
1 'polypeptide(L)'
;MLAELFGGVVTGFGPYRNSWIAWAGDDHGTAIEVYPVGTEMYPPTGYGQAAFRHDPSASGATATHATVSLDRTEAEILAVAEREGWRALRLPRGPFDVIEFWIENTVMLELMTPDMADAYSASTPRTTHTPR
;
A
#
# COMPACT_ATOMS: atom_id res chain seq x y z
N MET A 1 12.76 2.64 -0.93
CA MET A 1 11.85 3.32 0.00
C MET A 1 10.64 2.45 0.38
N LEU A 2 9.65 2.19 -0.50
CA LEU A 2 8.54 1.27 -0.14
C LEU A 2 9.02 -0.17 0.16
N ALA A 3 9.98 -0.70 -0.60
CA ALA A 3 10.56 -2.01 -0.26
C ALA A 3 11.37 -2.01 1.04
N GLU A 4 11.89 -0.85 1.48
CA GLU A 4 12.60 -0.74 2.77
C GLU A 4 11.61 -0.87 3.94
N LEU A 5 10.44 -0.22 3.80
CA LEU A 5 9.30 -0.42 4.72
C LEU A 5 8.90 -1.89 4.78
N PHE A 6 8.96 -2.60 3.66
CA PHE A 6 8.60 -4.01 3.66
C PHE A 6 9.73 -4.96 4.07
N GLY A 7 10.98 -4.49 4.08
CA GLY A 7 12.15 -5.37 4.20
C GLY A 7 12.41 -6.28 3.01
N GLY A 8 11.73 -6.00 1.90
CA GLY A 8 11.85 -6.78 0.69
C GLY A 8 12.67 -6.08 -0.38
N VAL A 9 12.33 -6.32 -1.64
CA VAL A 9 13.12 -5.90 -2.81
C VAL A 9 12.30 -5.07 -3.78
N VAL A 10 12.98 -4.18 -4.51
CA VAL A 10 12.37 -3.43 -5.62
C VAL A 10 12.84 -4.04 -6.94
N THR A 11 11.92 -4.24 -7.88
CA THR A 11 12.28 -4.51 -9.27
C THR A 11 11.60 -3.53 -10.21
N GLY A 12 12.17 -3.33 -11.40
CA GLY A 12 11.46 -2.63 -12.48
C GLY A 12 10.21 -3.40 -12.89
N PHE A 13 9.14 -2.70 -13.23
CA PHE A 13 7.86 -3.31 -13.59
C PHE A 13 7.37 -2.81 -14.96
N GLY A 14 7.12 -3.75 -15.88
CA GLY A 14 6.95 -3.49 -17.31
C GLY A 14 5.55 -3.13 -17.87
N PRO A 15 4.42 -3.25 -17.15
CA PRO A 15 3.11 -2.88 -17.71
C PRO A 15 2.97 -1.39 -18.06
N TYR A 16 3.80 -0.52 -17.48
CA TYR A 16 3.87 0.89 -17.81
C TYR A 16 5.29 1.45 -17.66
N ARG A 17 5.57 2.58 -18.33
CA ARG A 17 6.91 3.19 -18.29
C ARG A 17 7.23 3.73 -16.90
N ASN A 18 8.51 3.65 -16.52
CA ASN A 18 9.03 4.18 -15.25
C ASN A 18 8.28 3.65 -14.01
N SER A 19 7.77 2.42 -14.11
CA SER A 19 7.05 1.75 -13.03
C SER A 19 7.96 0.80 -12.26
N TRP A 20 7.63 0.62 -10.99
CA TRP A 20 8.36 -0.21 -10.05
C TRP A 20 7.38 -1.08 -9.29
N ILE A 21 7.88 -2.19 -8.75
CA ILE A 21 7.13 -3.03 -7.83
C ILE A 21 7.97 -3.22 -6.57
N ALA A 22 7.35 -2.95 -5.42
CA ALA A 22 7.92 -3.22 -4.11
C ALA A 22 7.36 -4.56 -3.62
N TRP A 23 8.21 -5.56 -3.56
CA TRP A 23 7.89 -6.88 -3.05
C TRP A 23 8.07 -6.89 -1.54
N ALA A 24 7.08 -7.37 -0.79
CA ALA A 24 7.24 -7.50 0.66
C ALA A 24 8.10 -8.69 1.06
N GLY A 25 8.06 -9.77 0.28
CA GLY A 25 8.79 -11.00 0.60
C GLY A 25 8.23 -11.74 1.82
N ASP A 26 6.97 -11.46 2.18
CA ASP A 26 6.24 -12.17 3.23
C ASP A 26 5.69 -13.52 2.71
N ASP A 27 5.16 -14.32 3.63
CA ASP A 27 4.57 -15.63 3.32
C ASP A 27 3.28 -15.54 2.46
N HIS A 28 2.76 -14.33 2.25
CA HIS A 28 1.55 -14.06 1.48
C HIS A 28 1.83 -13.61 0.05
N GLY A 29 3.08 -13.29 -0.28
CA GLY A 29 3.46 -12.75 -1.58
C GLY A 29 2.96 -11.33 -1.82
N THR A 30 2.84 -10.52 -0.77
CA THR A 30 2.36 -9.14 -0.84
C THR A 30 3.29 -8.29 -1.72
N ALA A 31 2.71 -7.45 -2.58
CA ALA A 31 3.45 -6.49 -3.38
C ALA A 31 2.63 -5.22 -3.63
N ILE A 32 3.33 -4.10 -3.83
CA ILE A 32 2.73 -2.85 -4.29
C ILE A 32 3.38 -2.42 -5.59
N GLU A 33 2.56 -2.28 -6.63
CA GLU A 33 2.94 -1.67 -7.89
C GLU A 33 2.84 -0.15 -7.78
N VAL A 34 3.90 0.54 -8.18
CA VAL A 34 4.00 2.00 -8.14
C VAL A 34 4.20 2.50 -9.54
N TYR A 35 3.31 3.41 -9.94
CA TYR A 35 3.29 4.04 -11.25
C TYR A 35 3.59 5.53 -11.10
N PRO A 36 4.18 6.19 -12.11
CA PRO A 36 4.38 7.63 -12.07
C PRO A 36 3.07 8.38 -11.79
N VAL A 37 3.12 9.45 -11.00
CA VAL A 37 1.97 10.35 -10.77
C VAL A 37 1.35 10.75 -12.10
N GLY A 38 0.02 10.81 -12.15
CA GLY A 38 -0.74 11.03 -13.39
C GLY A 38 -0.96 9.77 -14.22
N THR A 39 -0.44 8.61 -13.82
CA THR A 39 -0.81 7.35 -14.44
C THR A 39 -2.20 6.94 -13.99
N GLU A 40 -3.09 6.71 -14.96
CA GLU A 40 -4.43 6.23 -14.72
C GLU A 40 -4.57 4.82 -15.30
N MET A 41 -5.18 3.94 -14.52
CA MET A 41 -5.40 2.53 -14.85
C MET A 41 -6.90 2.30 -15.09
N TYR A 42 -7.22 1.62 -16.19
CA TYR A 42 -8.60 1.36 -16.61
C TYR A 42 -8.79 -0.09 -17.02
N PRO A 43 -10.03 -0.62 -16.95
CA PRO A 43 -10.36 -1.89 -17.58
C PRO A 43 -10.04 -1.84 -19.08
N PRO A 44 -9.51 -2.92 -19.67
CA PRO A 44 -9.28 -2.99 -21.10
C PRO A 44 -10.61 -3.04 -21.87
N THR A 45 -10.55 -2.65 -23.15
CA THR A 45 -11.63 -2.93 -24.10
C THR A 45 -11.56 -4.41 -24.48
N GLY A 46 -12.40 -5.25 -23.85
CA GLY A 46 -12.46 -6.69 -24.11
C GLY A 46 -11.58 -7.52 -23.16
N TYR A 47 -11.05 -8.65 -23.64
CA TYR A 47 -10.19 -9.52 -22.83
C TYR A 47 -8.76 -9.00 -22.81
N GLY A 48 -8.18 -8.80 -21.62
CA GLY A 48 -6.82 -8.34 -21.46
C GLY A 48 -6.47 -7.94 -20.02
N GLN A 49 -5.27 -7.40 -19.84
CA GLN A 49 -4.84 -6.75 -18.60
C GLN A 49 -5.28 -5.29 -18.59
N ALA A 50 -5.09 -4.59 -17.47
CA ALA A 50 -5.42 -3.18 -17.36
C ALA A 50 -4.78 -2.34 -18.47
N ALA A 51 -5.54 -1.37 -18.98
CA ALA A 51 -5.05 -0.34 -19.88
C ALA A 51 -4.55 0.86 -19.07
N PHE A 52 -3.56 1.57 -19.62
CA PHE A 52 -2.90 2.68 -18.95
C PHE A 52 -2.86 3.92 -19.84
N ARG A 53 -3.03 5.10 -19.24
CA ARG A 53 -2.72 6.38 -19.87
C ARG A 53 -2.08 7.33 -18.86
N HIS A 54 -1.46 8.39 -19.36
CA HIS A 54 -0.96 9.46 -18.50
C HIS A 54 -1.81 10.69 -18.70
N ASP A 55 -2.34 11.21 -17.61
CA ASP A 55 -3.04 12.47 -17.56
C ASP A 55 -2.32 13.40 -16.56
N PRO A 56 -1.65 14.46 -17.02
CA PRO A 56 -0.99 15.42 -16.14
C PRO A 56 -1.98 16.25 -15.30
N SER A 57 -3.27 16.18 -15.61
CA SER A 57 -4.36 16.80 -14.86
C SER A 57 -5.07 15.86 -13.88
N ALA A 58 -4.61 14.61 -13.77
CA ALA A 58 -5.13 13.68 -12.77
C ALA A 58 -5.01 14.28 -11.37
N SER A 59 -6.07 14.19 -10.58
CA SER A 59 -6.15 14.84 -9.26
C SER A 59 -5.18 14.26 -8.24
N GLY A 60 -4.75 13.00 -8.41
CA GLY A 60 -4.01 12.22 -7.42
C GLY A 60 -4.86 11.73 -6.24
N ALA A 61 -6.03 12.31 -6.00
CA ALA A 61 -6.94 11.89 -4.94
C ALA A 61 -7.56 10.51 -5.26
N THR A 62 -7.49 9.58 -4.30
CA THR A 62 -8.05 8.23 -4.45
C THR A 62 -9.28 8.04 -3.56
N ALA A 63 -10.29 7.33 -4.07
CA ALA A 63 -11.48 6.95 -3.29
C ALA A 63 -11.29 5.65 -2.50
N THR A 64 -10.21 4.92 -2.78
CA THR A 64 -9.93 3.60 -2.21
C THR A 64 -8.46 3.53 -1.84
N HIS A 65 -8.18 2.86 -0.73
CA HIS A 65 -6.85 2.59 -0.21
C HIS A 65 -6.78 1.15 0.31
N ALA A 66 -5.59 0.72 0.71
CA ALA A 66 -5.36 -0.59 1.29
C ALA A 66 -4.75 -0.48 2.69
N THR A 67 -5.03 -1.49 3.51
CA THR A 67 -4.35 -1.74 4.77
C THR A 67 -3.28 -2.80 4.53
N VAL A 68 -2.06 -2.56 5.01
CA VAL A 68 -0.90 -3.44 4.82
C VAL A 68 -0.21 -3.66 6.16
N SER A 69 -0.10 -4.92 6.57
CA SER A 69 0.65 -5.32 7.76
C SER A 69 2.12 -5.49 7.41
N LEU A 70 3.00 -4.95 8.26
CA LEU A 70 4.45 -4.96 8.09
C LEU A 70 5.14 -5.48 9.34
N ASP A 71 6.26 -6.18 9.17
CA ASP A 71 7.18 -6.50 10.27
C ASP A 71 8.10 -5.30 10.56
N ARG A 72 7.50 -4.19 11.00
CA ARG A 72 8.19 -2.94 11.32
C ARG A 72 7.61 -2.29 12.57
N THR A 73 8.47 -1.54 13.25
CA THR A 73 8.05 -0.65 14.32
C THR A 73 7.45 0.65 13.77
N GLU A 74 6.64 1.32 14.58
CA GLU A 74 6.10 2.64 14.24
C GLU A 74 7.20 3.66 13.95
N ALA A 75 8.28 3.65 14.75
CA ALA A 75 9.40 4.57 14.58
C ALA A 75 10.10 4.41 13.23
N GLU A 76 10.31 3.17 12.76
CA GLU A 76 10.89 2.90 11.44
C GLU A 76 9.99 3.40 10.31
N ILE A 77 8.67 3.20 10.43
CA ILE A 77 7.70 3.68 9.44
C ILE A 77 7.72 5.22 9.37
N LEU A 78 7.69 5.89 10.52
CA LEU A 78 7.70 7.35 10.59
C LEU A 78 9.03 7.94 10.08
N ALA A 79 10.16 7.29 10.36
CA ALA A 79 11.47 7.73 9.87
C ALA A 79 11.56 7.71 8.33
N VAL A 80 10.96 6.70 7.68
CA VAL A 80 10.86 6.68 6.22
C VAL A 80 9.99 7.83 5.72
N ALA A 81 8.83 8.08 6.34
CA ALA A 81 7.98 9.19 5.94
C ALA A 81 8.71 10.54 6.06
N GLU A 82 9.38 10.78 7.18
CA GLU A 82 10.13 12.01 7.44
C GLU A 82 11.23 12.24 6.40
N ARG A 83 12.03 11.21 6.12
CA ARG A 83 13.12 11.29 5.13
C ARG A 83 12.65 11.69 3.74
N GLU A 84 11.46 11.23 3.36
CA GLU A 84 10.90 11.40 2.02
C GLU A 84 10.00 12.65 1.94
N GLY A 85 9.81 13.35 3.06
CA GLY A 85 8.93 14.52 3.14
C GLY A 85 7.45 14.16 3.04
N TRP A 86 7.08 12.95 3.47
CA TRP A 86 5.73 12.40 3.38
C TRP A 86 5.01 12.48 4.72
N ARG A 87 3.69 12.57 4.66
CA ARG A 87 2.82 12.58 5.83
C ARG A 87 2.63 11.15 6.34
N ALA A 88 2.94 10.92 7.61
CA ALA A 88 2.56 9.71 8.33
C ALA A 88 2.12 10.03 9.76
N LEU A 89 1.03 9.41 10.21
CA LEU A 89 0.49 9.61 11.56
C LEU A 89 -0.16 8.33 12.08
N ARG A 90 0.13 7.99 13.33
CA ARG A 90 -0.67 7.00 14.05
C ARG A 90 -2.04 7.58 14.41
N LEU A 91 -3.10 6.87 14.05
CA LEU A 91 -4.48 7.28 14.30
C LEU A 91 -5.32 6.11 14.81
N PRO A 92 -6.26 6.35 15.74
CA PRO A 92 -7.19 5.32 16.19
C PRO A 92 -8.26 5.04 15.12
N ARG A 93 -8.59 3.75 14.94
CA ARG A 93 -9.70 3.24 14.10
C ARG A 93 -10.78 2.54 14.92
N GLY A 94 -10.84 2.85 16.22
CA GLY A 94 -11.76 2.23 17.18
C GLY A 94 -11.04 1.17 18.01
N PRO A 95 -11.18 -0.14 17.69
CA PRO A 95 -10.59 -1.21 18.48
C PRO A 95 -9.09 -1.43 18.24
N PHE A 96 -8.51 -0.77 17.23
CA PHE A 96 -7.10 -0.81 16.89
C PHE A 96 -6.63 0.54 16.36
N ASP A 97 -5.32 0.72 16.31
CA ASP A 97 -4.67 1.85 15.68
C ASP A 97 -4.05 1.44 14.34
N VAL A 98 -3.87 2.41 13.45
CA VAL A 98 -3.11 2.26 12.21
C VAL A 98 -2.15 3.44 12.07
N ILE A 99 -1.14 3.31 11.20
CA ILE A 99 -0.36 4.44 10.72
C ILE A 99 -0.91 4.85 9.36
N GLU A 100 -1.60 5.98 9.31
CA GLU A 100 -2.04 6.59 8.06
C GLU A 100 -0.83 7.18 7.34
N PHE A 101 -0.39 6.53 6.27
CA PHE A 101 0.87 6.80 5.56
C PHE A 101 0.58 7.26 4.13
N TRP A 102 1.05 8.45 3.75
CA TRP A 102 0.74 9.05 2.46
C TRP A 102 1.94 9.02 1.50
N ILE A 103 1.90 8.10 0.55
CA ILE A 103 2.89 7.99 -0.53
C ILE A 103 2.85 9.26 -1.36
N GLU A 104 3.98 9.96 -1.42
CA GLU A 104 4.13 11.25 -2.12
C GLU A 104 3.04 12.27 -1.75
N ASN A 105 2.52 12.20 -0.51
CA ASN A 105 1.40 13.01 -0.04
C ASN A 105 0.12 12.90 -0.90
N THR A 106 -0.05 11.80 -1.64
CA THR A 106 -1.10 11.62 -2.65
C THR A 106 -1.93 10.36 -2.39
N VAL A 107 -1.28 9.19 -2.31
CA VAL A 107 -1.97 7.91 -2.08
C VAL A 107 -1.81 7.49 -0.63
N MET A 108 -2.92 7.33 0.09
CA MET A 108 -2.91 6.87 1.47
C MET A 108 -2.87 5.33 1.53
N LEU A 109 -2.06 4.80 2.43
CA LEU A 109 -2.11 3.42 2.91
C LEU A 109 -2.27 3.43 4.43
N GLU A 110 -2.96 2.43 4.96
CA GLU A 110 -2.94 2.14 6.39
C GLU A 110 -1.85 1.11 6.65
N LEU A 111 -0.73 1.52 7.25
CA LEU A 111 0.34 0.61 7.62
C LEU A 111 0.14 0.14 9.06
N MET A 112 0.27 -1.16 9.28
CA MET A 112 0.14 -1.77 10.60
C MET A 112 1.45 -2.42 11.01
N THR A 113 1.90 -2.10 12.22
CA THR A 113 2.92 -2.87 12.94
C THR A 113 2.37 -4.25 13.34
N PRO A 114 3.21 -5.21 13.78
CA PRO A 114 2.71 -6.52 14.22
C PRO A 114 1.62 -6.42 15.30
N ASP A 115 1.82 -5.59 16.32
CA ASP A 115 0.84 -5.40 17.40
C ASP A 115 -0.49 -4.80 16.90
N MET A 116 -0.43 -3.87 15.94
CA MET A 116 -1.62 -3.30 15.30
C MET A 116 -2.36 -4.34 14.46
N ALA A 117 -1.62 -5.18 13.72
CA ALA A 117 -2.17 -6.23 12.89
C ALA A 117 -2.85 -7.33 13.72
N ASP A 118 -2.31 -7.66 14.90
CA ASP A 118 -2.93 -8.58 15.86
C ASP A 118 -4.25 -8.02 16.38
N ALA A 119 -4.27 -6.75 16.80
CA ALA A 119 -5.49 -6.07 17.26
C ALA A 119 -6.55 -5.95 16.14
N TYR A 120 -6.13 -5.65 14.91
CA TYR A 120 -6.98 -5.64 13.72
C TYR A 120 -7.61 -7.02 13.47
N SER A 121 -6.80 -8.08 13.45
CA SER A 121 -7.26 -9.45 13.19
C SER A 121 -8.17 -10.00 14.30
N ALA A 122 -8.00 -9.53 15.53
CA ALA A 122 -8.86 -9.86 16.65
C ALA A 122 -10.25 -9.18 16.58
N SER A 123 -10.35 -8.05 15.88
CA SER A 123 -11.53 -7.18 15.88
C SER A 123 -12.28 -7.11 14.55
N THR A 124 -11.75 -7.76 13.51
CA THR A 124 -12.37 -7.80 12.17
C THR A 124 -13.12 -9.11 11.90
N PRO A 125 -14.15 -9.08 11.03
CA PRO A 125 -14.89 -10.28 10.67
C PRO A 125 -13.98 -11.34 10.05
N ARG A 126 -14.02 -12.56 10.60
CA ARG A 126 -13.38 -13.72 9.98
C ARG A 126 -14.42 -14.49 9.17
N THR A 127 -14.05 -14.92 7.98
CA THR A 127 -14.83 -15.93 7.25
C THR A 127 -14.83 -17.22 8.06
N THR A 128 -15.99 -17.61 8.58
CA THR A 128 -16.19 -18.97 9.05
C THR A 128 -16.23 -19.85 7.81
N HIS A 129 -15.11 -20.54 7.52
CA HIS A 129 -15.16 -21.60 6.54
C HIS A 129 -15.99 -22.74 7.13
N THR A 130 -17.28 -22.80 6.76
CA THR A 130 -18.06 -24.02 6.96
C THR A 130 -17.59 -24.99 5.87
N PRO A 131 -16.83 -26.05 6.20
CA PRO A 131 -16.48 -27.04 5.20
C PRO A 131 -17.78 -27.62 4.63
N ARG A 132 -17.90 -27.62 3.29
CA ARG A 132 -18.95 -28.38 2.59
C ARG A 132 -18.60 -29.86 2.62
#